data_AF-A0A7V5M6J4-F1
#
_entry.id   AF-A0A7V5M6J4-F1
#
_cell.length_a   1.000
_cell.length_b   1.000
_cell.length_c   1.000
_cell.angle_alpha   90.00
_cell.angle_beta   90.00
_cell.angle_gamma   90.00
#
_symmetry.space_group_name_H-M   'P 1'
#
loop_
_entity.id
_entity.type
_entity.pdbx_description
1 polymer ?
#
loop_
_entity_poly.entity_id
_entity_poly.type
_entity_poly.pdbx_seq_one_letter_code
_entity_poly.pdbx_strand_id
1 'polypeptide(L)'
;MIGKLIRMERIINRNTKRTVIVPMDHGVSSGPIKGLINLSHTVDLVAEGGANAVIGHLGLPLHGHRRAGKDIGLILHLSASTSLGPDPNHKVLVNTVQHALKMGADGVSVHINIGAEDEAQMLRDLGKVAVECMEWGMPLLAMMYPRG
;
A
#
# COMPACT_ATOMS: atom_id res chain seq x y z
N MET A 1 -12.25 -9.56 -13.99
CA MET A 1 -12.73 -10.40 -12.86
C MET A 1 -13.57 -9.58 -11.91
N ILE A 2 -14.69 -10.13 -11.44
CA ILE A 2 -15.61 -9.46 -10.52
C ILE A 2 -14.97 -9.08 -9.18
N GLY A 3 -14.09 -9.92 -8.63
CA GLY A 3 -13.41 -9.65 -7.35
C GLY A 3 -12.56 -8.39 -7.36
N LYS A 4 -11.90 -8.09 -8.50
CA LYS A 4 -11.13 -6.85 -8.66
C LYS A 4 -12.05 -5.63 -8.62
N LEU A 5 -13.20 -5.69 -9.29
CA LEU A 5 -14.18 -4.60 -9.30
C LEU A 5 -14.73 -4.33 -7.90
N ILE A 6 -15.12 -5.37 -7.15
CA ILE A 6 -15.62 -5.24 -5.77
C ILE A 6 -14.59 -4.55 -4.87
N ARG A 7 -13.31 -4.93 -4.98
CA ARG A 7 -12.22 -4.29 -4.24
C ARG A 7 -12.00 -2.84 -4.64
N MET A 8 -12.04 -2.54 -5.95
CA MET A 8 -11.95 -1.17 -6.45
C MET A 8 -13.05 -0.27 -5.89
N GLU A 9 -14.25 -0.80 -5.64
CA GLU A 9 -15.37 -0.05 -5.05
C GLU A 9 -15.18 0.30 -3.57
N ARG A 10 -14.22 -0.33 -2.88
CA ARG A 10 -13.80 0.05 -1.52
C ARG A 10 -12.75 1.16 -1.54
N ILE A 11 -11.96 1.24 -2.62
CA ILE A 11 -10.92 2.26 -2.80
C ILE A 11 -11.48 3.52 -3.46
N ILE A 12 -12.39 3.40 -4.43
CA ILE A 12 -12.98 4.50 -5.20
C ILE A 12 -14.45 4.66 -4.86
N ASN A 13 -14.86 5.88 -4.52
CA ASN A 13 -16.26 6.17 -4.24
C ASN A 13 -17.13 5.90 -5.47
N ARG A 14 -18.11 4.99 -5.34
CA ARG A 14 -18.96 4.54 -6.45
C ARG A 14 -19.78 5.65 -7.09
N ASN A 15 -20.19 6.64 -6.31
CA ASN A 15 -21.09 7.71 -6.73
C ASN A 15 -20.31 8.85 -7.38
N THR A 16 -19.23 9.29 -6.74
CA THR A 16 -18.45 10.44 -7.21
C THR A 16 -17.34 10.07 -8.19
N LYS A 17 -16.97 8.79 -8.25
CA LYS A 17 -15.80 8.26 -8.97
C LYS A 17 -14.47 8.90 -8.55
N ARG A 18 -14.45 9.54 -7.37
CA ARG A 18 -13.26 10.15 -6.76
C ARG A 18 -12.75 9.29 -5.62
N THR A 19 -11.46 9.43 -5.31
CA THR A 19 -10.83 8.77 -4.16
C THR A 19 -9.86 9.71 -3.47
N VAL A 20 -9.77 9.60 -2.16
CA VAL A 20 -8.68 10.14 -1.35
C VAL A 20 -8.01 8.95 -0.66
N ILE A 21 -6.72 8.75 -0.96
CA ILE A 21 -5.89 7.69 -0.37
C ILE A 21 -4.84 8.36 0.50
N VAL A 22 -4.76 7.98 1.78
CA VAL A 22 -3.78 8.56 2.71
C VAL A 22 -2.60 7.60 2.91
N PRO A 23 -1.36 8.03 2.57
CA PRO A 23 -0.16 7.23 2.80
C PRO A 23 0.26 7.20 4.26
N MET A 24 0.53 5.99 4.74
CA MET A 24 0.93 5.66 6.11
C MET A 24 2.06 4.60 6.13
N ASP A 25 2.74 4.39 4.99
CA ASP A 25 3.81 3.41 4.78
C ASP A 25 5.19 3.89 5.25
N HIS A 26 5.36 5.19 5.46
CA HIS A 26 6.66 5.80 5.78
C HIS A 26 7.32 5.26 7.05
N GLY A 27 6.56 4.70 8.00
CA GLY A 27 7.12 4.16 9.25
C GLY A 27 8.18 3.07 9.04
N VAL A 28 8.07 2.27 7.98
CA VAL A 28 9.09 1.27 7.64
C VAL A 28 10.32 1.92 7.00
N SER A 29 10.10 2.91 6.12
CA SER A 29 11.20 3.53 5.38
C SER A 29 12.02 4.49 6.24
N SER A 30 11.38 5.27 7.11
CA SER A 30 12.02 6.36 7.85
C SER A 30 12.07 6.14 9.37
N GLY A 31 11.59 4.99 9.86
CA GLY A 31 11.49 4.70 11.29
C GLY A 31 10.25 5.32 11.96
N PRO A 32 10.23 5.42 13.29
CA PRO A 32 9.09 5.99 14.03
C PRO A 32 8.79 7.44 13.61
N ILE A 33 7.61 7.67 13.03
CA ILE A 33 7.16 9.00 12.58
C ILE A 33 6.04 9.48 13.50
N LYS A 34 6.10 10.75 13.89
CA LYS A 34 5.01 11.41 14.63
C LYS A 34 3.70 11.26 13.85
N GLY A 35 2.66 10.76 14.51
CA GLY A 35 1.38 10.46 13.88
C GLY A 35 1.24 9.04 13.34
N LEU A 36 2.30 8.23 13.27
CA LEU A 36 2.21 6.78 12.95
C LEU A 36 2.55 5.86 14.14
N ILE A 37 2.77 6.45 15.33
CA ILE A 37 3.06 5.70 16.56
C ILE A 37 1.81 4.95 17.06
N ASN A 38 0.63 5.62 17.03
CA ASN A 38 -0.65 5.00 17.37
C ASN A 38 -1.50 4.85 16.09
N LEU A 39 -1.28 3.76 15.36
CA LEU A 39 -1.92 3.52 14.07
C LEU A 39 -3.45 3.49 14.16
N SER A 40 -4.03 2.87 15.20
CA SER A 40 -5.49 2.83 15.37
C SER A 40 -6.08 4.24 15.43
N HIS A 41 -5.53 5.10 16.29
CA HIS A 41 -6.01 6.47 16.43
C HIS A 41 -5.86 7.26 15.12
N THR A 42 -4.73 7.11 14.43
CA THR A 42 -4.50 7.84 13.19
C THR A 42 -5.39 7.35 12.05
N VAL A 43 -5.64 6.04 11.94
CA VAL A 43 -6.58 5.49 10.97
C VAL A 43 -8.00 6.01 11.22
N ASP A 44 -8.41 6.13 12.49
CA ASP A 44 -9.71 6.72 12.85
C ASP A 44 -9.82 8.17 12.37
N LEU A 45 -8.82 9.02 12.68
CA LEU A 45 -8.78 10.41 12.22
C LEU A 45 -8.83 10.52 10.69
N VAL A 46 -8.08 9.66 9.99
CA VAL A 46 -8.05 9.64 8.52
C VAL A 46 -9.42 9.26 7.94
N ALA A 47 -10.08 8.26 8.51
CA ALA A 47 -11.39 7.83 8.06
C ALA A 47 -12.49 8.86 8.37
N GLU A 48 -12.44 9.49 9.54
CA GLU A 48 -13.34 10.59 9.93
C GLU A 48 -13.14 11.83 9.05
N GLY A 49 -11.91 12.09 8.62
CA GLY A 49 -11.57 13.12 7.63
C GLY A 49 -12.09 12.83 6.21
N GLY A 50 -12.72 11.67 5.98
CA GLY A 50 -13.39 11.34 4.73
C GLY A 50 -12.52 10.59 3.70
N ALA A 51 -11.35 10.09 4.10
CA ALA A 51 -10.52 9.25 3.23
C ALA A 51 -11.26 7.98 2.80
N ASN A 52 -10.97 7.51 1.59
CA ASN A 52 -11.54 6.28 1.04
C ASN A 52 -10.67 5.06 1.34
N ALA A 53 -9.35 5.24 1.35
CA ALA A 53 -8.42 4.18 1.64
C ALA A 53 -7.17 4.70 2.36
N VAL A 54 -6.49 3.78 3.05
CA VAL A 54 -5.15 3.96 3.59
C VAL A 54 -4.18 3.03 2.89
N ILE A 55 -2.93 3.44 2.79
CA ILE A 55 -1.85 2.63 2.22
C ILE A 55 -0.69 2.51 3.21
N GLY A 56 -0.26 1.29 3.47
CA GLY A 56 0.76 1.02 4.49
C GLY A 56 1.28 -0.41 4.45
N HIS A 57 2.26 -0.71 5.29
CA HIS A 57 2.81 -2.07 5.43
C HIS A 57 1.93 -2.96 6.32
N LEU A 58 2.33 -4.23 6.50
CA LEU A 58 1.61 -5.26 7.26
C LEU A 58 1.24 -4.84 8.70
N GLY A 59 2.00 -3.93 9.31
CA GLY A 59 1.67 -3.38 10.63
C GLY A 59 0.34 -2.62 10.65
N LEU A 60 -0.11 -2.07 9.51
CA LEU A 60 -1.33 -1.27 9.39
C LEU A 60 -2.61 -2.08 9.71
N PRO A 61 -2.91 -3.22 9.07
CA PRO A 61 -4.07 -4.02 9.47
C PRO A 61 -3.92 -4.65 10.86
N LEU A 62 -2.69 -4.90 11.33
CA LEU A 62 -2.48 -5.52 12.64
C LEU A 62 -2.73 -4.56 13.81
N HIS A 63 -2.40 -3.27 13.66
CA HIS A 63 -2.45 -2.29 14.75
C HIS A 63 -3.35 -1.07 14.45
N GLY A 64 -3.85 -0.96 13.22
CA GLY A 64 -4.74 0.10 12.75
C GLY A 64 -6.13 -0.39 12.37
N HIS A 65 -6.47 -1.66 12.63
CA HIS A 65 -7.80 -2.19 12.35
C HIS A 65 -8.86 -1.48 13.20
N ARG A 66 -9.83 -0.88 12.51
CA ARG A 66 -10.96 -0.19 13.12
C ARG A 66 -11.96 -1.21 13.67
N ARG A 67 -12.47 -0.96 14.89
CA ARG A 67 -13.50 -1.80 15.53
C ARG A 67 -14.90 -1.20 15.48
N ALA A 68 -15.02 0.04 15.01
CA ALA A 68 -16.27 0.78 14.91
C ALA A 68 -16.16 1.89 13.84
N GLY A 69 -17.30 2.48 13.48
CA GLY A 69 -17.36 3.55 12.48
C GLY A 69 -17.36 3.02 11.04
N LYS A 70 -17.10 3.92 10.10
CA LYS A 70 -17.13 3.62 8.66
C LYS A 70 -15.89 2.82 8.22
N ASP A 71 -16.06 1.74 7.48
CA ASP A 71 -14.91 1.04 6.90
C ASP A 71 -14.09 1.94 5.97
N ILE A 72 -12.78 1.67 5.93
CA ILE A 72 -11.82 2.34 5.05
C ILE A 72 -11.08 1.28 4.24
N GLY A 73 -10.88 1.53 2.95
CA GLY A 73 -10.16 0.61 2.08
C GLY A 73 -8.71 0.41 2.52
N LEU A 74 -8.19 -0.81 2.38
CA LEU A 74 -6.83 -1.16 2.77
C LEU A 74 -5.96 -1.49 1.56
N ILE A 75 -4.89 -0.73 1.37
CA ILE A 75 -3.85 -1.03 0.37
C ILE A 75 -2.56 -1.43 1.08
N LEU A 76 -2.08 -2.65 0.85
CA LEU A 76 -0.83 -3.12 1.46
C LEU A 76 0.38 -2.86 0.56
N HIS A 77 1.37 -2.14 1.09
CA HIS A 77 2.63 -1.88 0.43
C HIS A 77 3.57 -3.08 0.55
N LEU A 78 3.95 -3.64 -0.61
CA LEU A 78 4.69 -4.90 -0.71
C LEU A 78 6.19 -4.73 -0.83
N SER A 79 6.68 -3.54 -1.14
CA SER A 79 8.11 -3.26 -1.32
C SER A 79 8.64 -2.30 -0.26
N ALA A 80 9.88 -2.44 0.18
CA ALA A 80 10.48 -1.52 1.13
C ALA A 80 11.97 -1.32 0.86
N SER A 81 12.47 -0.19 1.35
CA SER A 81 13.87 0.09 1.65
C SER A 81 13.87 0.95 2.91
N THR A 82 15.01 1.19 3.53
CA THR A 82 15.09 2.06 4.71
C THR A 82 16.08 3.20 4.47
N SER A 83 15.84 4.35 5.09
CA SER A 83 16.75 5.50 5.04
C SER A 83 18.10 5.25 5.75
N LEU A 84 18.17 4.20 6.57
CA LEU A 84 19.37 3.79 7.29
C LEU A 84 20.20 2.76 6.49
N GLY A 85 19.63 2.19 5.44
CA GLY A 85 20.32 1.26 4.56
C GLY A 85 21.41 1.97 3.74
N PRO A 86 22.45 1.24 3.29
CA PRO A 86 23.51 1.80 2.46
C PRO A 86 22.98 2.35 1.12
N ASP A 87 21.90 1.77 0.61
CA ASP A 87 21.16 2.26 -0.55
C ASP A 87 19.67 2.42 -0.19
N PRO A 88 19.18 3.65 0.04
CA PRO A 88 17.78 3.91 0.35
C PRO A 88 16.88 3.87 -0.90
N ASN A 89 17.43 3.84 -2.11
CA ASN A 89 16.66 3.72 -3.35
C ASN A 89 16.37 2.26 -3.70
N HIS A 90 17.14 1.31 -3.16
CA HIS A 90 16.98 -0.10 -3.46
C HIS A 90 15.75 -0.73 -2.79
N LYS A 91 14.62 -0.72 -3.50
CA LYS A 91 13.35 -1.28 -3.01
C LYS A 91 13.31 -2.78 -3.29
N VAL A 92 13.02 -3.56 -2.26
CA VAL A 92 12.85 -5.02 -2.36
C VAL A 92 11.45 -5.44 -1.93
N LEU A 93 10.92 -6.53 -2.50
CA LEU A 93 9.68 -7.12 -2.00
C LEU A 93 9.86 -7.66 -0.57
N VAL A 94 8.97 -7.24 0.32
CA VAL A 94 8.89 -7.66 1.73
C VAL A 94 7.56 -8.37 2.05
N ASN A 95 6.65 -8.47 1.07
CA ASN A 95 5.39 -9.18 1.20
C ASN A 95 4.88 -9.68 -0.16
N THR A 96 3.82 -10.49 -0.17
CA THR A 96 3.24 -11.10 -1.37
C THR A 96 1.77 -10.73 -1.56
N VAL A 97 1.26 -10.88 -2.78
CA VAL A 97 -0.16 -10.63 -3.10
C VAL A 97 -1.08 -11.57 -2.30
N GLN A 98 -0.71 -12.85 -2.19
CA GLN A 98 -1.48 -13.87 -1.50
C GLN A 98 -1.55 -13.59 0.01
N HIS A 99 -0.43 -13.17 0.62
CA HIS A 99 -0.44 -12.80 2.02
C HIS A 99 -1.24 -11.52 2.26
N ALA A 100 -1.11 -10.51 1.40
CA ALA A 100 -1.94 -9.31 1.49
C ALA A 100 -3.44 -9.63 1.40
N LEU A 101 -3.82 -10.57 0.53
CA LEU A 101 -5.19 -11.06 0.42
C LEU A 101 -5.67 -11.74 1.71
N LYS A 102 -4.85 -12.58 2.34
CA LYS A 102 -5.16 -13.19 3.65
C LYS A 102 -5.36 -12.17 4.75
N MET A 103 -4.69 -11.02 4.66
CA MET A 103 -4.81 -9.90 5.60
C MET A 103 -5.98 -8.97 5.30
N GLY A 104 -6.82 -9.30 4.32
CA GLY A 104 -8.02 -8.53 3.98
C GLY A 104 -7.77 -7.30 3.13
N ALA A 105 -6.63 -7.22 2.42
CA ALA A 105 -6.34 -6.09 1.56
C ALA A 105 -7.33 -5.95 0.39
N ASP A 106 -7.71 -4.71 0.11
CA ASP A 106 -8.49 -4.31 -1.06
C ASP A 106 -7.59 -3.92 -2.24
N GLY A 107 -6.31 -3.68 -1.99
CA GLY A 107 -5.31 -3.46 -3.02
C GLY A 107 -3.91 -3.74 -2.49
N VAL A 108 -2.95 -3.80 -3.40
CA VAL A 108 -1.54 -3.84 -3.07
C VAL A 108 -0.79 -2.75 -3.82
N SER A 109 0.39 -2.40 -3.33
CA SER A 109 1.26 -1.46 -4.01
C SER A 109 2.72 -1.86 -3.99
N VAL A 110 3.47 -1.39 -4.98
CA VAL A 110 4.92 -1.51 -5.09
C VAL A 110 5.51 -0.16 -5.47
N HIS A 111 6.75 0.09 -5.07
CA HIS A 111 7.48 1.33 -5.32
C HIS A 111 8.67 1.04 -6.23
N ILE A 112 8.77 1.79 -7.32
CA ILE A 112 9.84 1.70 -8.30
C ILE A 112 10.55 3.05 -8.39
N ASN A 113 11.84 3.06 -8.08
CA ASN A 113 12.71 4.21 -8.31
C ASN A 113 13.31 4.10 -9.71
N ILE A 114 12.69 4.79 -10.67
CA ILE A 114 13.11 4.82 -12.07
C ILE A 114 14.45 5.55 -12.20
N GLY A 115 15.38 4.96 -12.93
CA GLY A 115 16.76 5.46 -13.07
C GLY A 115 17.70 5.21 -11.87
N ALA A 116 17.26 4.51 -10.83
CA ALA A 116 18.16 4.02 -9.78
C ALA A 116 19.04 2.87 -10.29
N GLU A 117 20.17 2.61 -9.62
CA GLU A 117 21.12 1.57 -10.01
C GLU A 117 20.48 0.18 -10.10
N ASP A 118 19.48 -0.08 -9.27
CA ASP A 118 18.77 -1.35 -9.13
C ASP A 118 17.37 -1.36 -9.81
N GLU A 119 17.08 -0.39 -10.69
CA GLU A 119 15.80 -0.28 -11.40
C GLU A 119 15.38 -1.59 -12.07
N ALA A 120 16.33 -2.30 -12.70
CA ALA A 120 16.04 -3.54 -13.41
C ALA A 120 15.45 -4.63 -12.50
N GLN A 121 15.90 -4.69 -11.24
CA GLN A 121 15.38 -5.60 -10.22
C GLN A 121 13.99 -5.15 -9.76
N MET A 122 13.79 -3.86 -9.50
CA MET A 122 12.49 -3.31 -9.14
C MET A 122 11.44 -3.54 -10.26
N LEU A 123 11.80 -3.35 -11.53
CA LEU A 123 10.91 -3.62 -12.67
C LEU A 123 10.55 -5.10 -12.80
N ARG A 124 11.51 -6.00 -12.52
CA ARG A 124 11.25 -7.45 -12.45
C ARG A 124 10.23 -7.76 -11.36
N ASP A 125 10.38 -7.17 -10.18
CA ASP A 125 9.45 -7.34 -9.06
C ASP A 125 8.05 -6.79 -9.38
N LEU A 126 7.96 -5.62 -10.01
CA LEU A 126 6.69 -5.07 -10.51
C LEU A 126 6.01 -6.05 -11.48
N GLY A 127 6.75 -6.58 -12.44
CA GLY A 127 6.22 -7.54 -13.42
C GLY A 127 5.65 -8.79 -12.75
N LYS A 128 6.39 -9.36 -11.79
CA LYS A 128 5.93 -10.52 -11.01
C LYS A 128 4.66 -10.20 -10.23
N VAL A 129 4.64 -9.10 -9.49
CA VAL A 129 3.47 -8.68 -8.70
C VAL A 129 2.27 -8.38 -9.59
N ALA A 130 2.47 -7.77 -10.76
CA ALA A 130 1.40 -7.50 -11.71
C ALA A 130 0.72 -8.78 -12.21
N VAL A 131 1.50 -9.80 -12.55
CA VAL A 131 0.98 -11.13 -12.94
C VAL A 131 0.21 -11.77 -11.79
N GLU A 132 0.75 -11.77 -10.58
CA GLU A 132 0.05 -12.29 -9.40
C GLU A 132 -1.26 -11.51 -9.14
N CYS A 133 -1.27 -10.19 -9.30
CA CYS A 133 -2.48 -9.39 -9.13
C CYS A 133 -3.55 -9.72 -10.18
N MET A 134 -3.14 -10.03 -11.41
CA MET A 134 -4.03 -10.51 -12.47
C MET A 134 -4.56 -11.92 -12.20
N GLU A 135 -3.82 -12.77 -11.52
CA GLU A 135 -4.32 -14.10 -11.13
C GLU A 135 -5.34 -14.00 -9.99
N TRP A 136 -5.03 -13.22 -8.95
CA TRP A 136 -5.84 -13.16 -7.72
C TRP A 136 -6.94 -12.09 -7.73
N GLY A 137 -7.11 -11.38 -8.84
CA GLY A 137 -8.08 -10.28 -8.94
C GLY A 137 -7.81 -9.15 -7.94
N MET A 138 -6.54 -8.86 -7.71
CA MET A 138 -6.08 -7.82 -6.79
C MET A 138 -5.84 -6.50 -7.55
N PRO A 139 -6.37 -5.36 -7.07
CA PRO A 139 -5.93 -4.05 -7.50
C PRO A 139 -4.44 -3.80 -7.18
N LEU A 140 -3.70 -3.29 -8.17
CA LEU A 140 -2.29 -2.93 -8.03
C LEU A 140 -2.14 -1.41 -8.21
N LEU A 141 -1.48 -0.77 -7.26
CA LEU A 141 -1.00 0.61 -7.36
C LEU A 141 0.52 0.61 -7.52
N ALA A 142 1.02 1.03 -8.68
CA ALA A 142 2.44 1.22 -8.93
C ALA A 142 2.85 2.65 -8.56
N MET A 143 3.74 2.78 -7.59
CA MET A 143 4.33 4.03 -7.13
C MET A 143 5.65 4.26 -7.87
N MET A 144 5.65 5.15 -8.86
CA MET A 144 6.77 5.34 -9.79
C MET A 144 7.44 6.69 -9.54
N TYR A 145 8.73 6.70 -9.18
CA TYR A 145 9.47 7.92 -8.85
C TYR A 145 10.76 8.03 -9.66
N PRO A 146 11.01 9.13 -10.38
CA PRO A 146 12.29 9.34 -11.05
C PRO A 146 13.39 9.68 -10.02
N ARG A 147 14.54 9.02 -10.12
CA ARG A 147 15.69 9.15 -9.20
C ARG A 147 17.06 9.30 -9.89
N GLY A 148 17.09 9.29 -11.22
CA GLY A 148 18.28 9.51 -12.05
C GLY A 148 18.11 10.71 -12.98
#